data_AF-A0A3A3DJ53-F1
#
_entry.id   AF-A0A3A3DJ53-F1
#
_cell.length_a   1.000
_cell.length_b   1.000
_cell.length_c   1.000
_cell.angle_alpha   90.00
_cell.angle_beta   90.00
_cell.angle_gamma   90.00
#
_symmetry.space_group_name_H-M   'P 1'
#
loop_
_entity.id
_entity.type
_entity.pdbx_description
1 polymer ?
#
loop_
_entity_poly.entity_id
_entity_poly.type
_entity_poly.pdbx_seq_one_letter_code
_entity_poly.pdbx_strand_id
1 'polypeptide(L)' 'MHKYDAHRAVAAAIGSGKLERQGCEVCGATRVDAHHDRYDEPLNVRWLCRRHHIQLHFYGEDMFPLQSRPPKETE' A
#
# COMPACT_ATOMS: atom_id res chain seq x y z
N MET A 1 -11.91 10.89 11.43
CA MET A 1 -10.66 11.66 11.66
C MET A 1 -10.32 12.46 10.41
N HIS A 2 -9.70 13.63 10.52
CA HIS A 2 -9.28 14.39 9.34
C HIS A 2 -8.10 13.66 8.67
N LYS A 3 -8.08 13.57 7.32
CA LYS A 3 -7.01 12.90 6.55
C LYS A 3 -5.59 13.31 6.96
N TYR A 4 -5.45 14.53 7.50
CA TYR A 4 -4.19 15.09 7.99
C TYR A 4 -3.63 14.38 9.24
N ASP A 5 -4.50 13.83 10.10
CA ASP A 5 -4.09 13.16 11.34
C ASP A 5 -3.53 11.77 11.06
N ALA A 6 -4.09 11.06 10.07
CA ALA A 6 -3.61 9.75 9.67
C ALA A 6 -2.16 9.79 9.15
N HIS A 7 -1.83 10.75 8.29
CA HIS A 7 -0.46 10.92 7.80
C HIS A 7 0.52 11.29 8.92
N ARG A 8 0.10 12.12 9.89
CA ARG A 8 0.96 12.45 11.04
C ARG A 8 1.20 11.26 11.95
N ALA A 9 0.18 10.44 12.20
CA ALA A 9 0.32 9.23 12.99
C ALA A 9 1.26 8.22 12.34
N VAL A 10 1.16 8.00 11.02
CA VAL A 10 2.09 7.15 10.25
C VAL A 10 3.52 7.69 10.35
N ALA A 11 3.73 8.99 10.11
CA ALA A 11 5.06 9.59 10.20
C ALA A 11 5.68 9.45 11.60
N ALA A 12 4.88 9.68 12.65
CA ALA A 12 5.30 9.51 14.04
C ALA A 12 5.60 8.04 14.37
N ALA A 13 4.81 7.09 13.87
CA ALA A 13 5.04 5.67 14.07
C ALA A 13 6.30 5.17 13.36
N ILE A 14 6.60 5.69 12.17
CA ILE A 14 7.86 5.43 11.47
C ILE A 14 9.04 6.01 12.24
N GLY A 15 8.95 7.26 12.68
CA GLY A 15 10.02 7.92 13.44
C GLY A 15 10.29 7.26 14.79
N SER A 16 9.25 6.68 15.42
CA SER A 16 9.37 5.96 16.69
C SER A 16 9.69 4.47 16.55
N GLY A 17 9.80 3.95 15.31
CA GLY A 17 10.03 2.53 15.05
C GLY A 17 8.84 1.62 15.36
N LYS A 18 7.67 2.18 15.68
CA LYS A 18 6.41 1.43 15.85
C LYS A 18 5.85 0.90 14.52
N LEU A 19 6.22 1.53 13.41
CA LEU A 19 5.79 1.15 12.06
C LEU A 19 7.00 1.17 11.13
N GLU A 20 7.28 0.07 10.46
CA GLU A 20 8.36 0.01 9.48
C GLU A 20 7.82 0.23 8.06
N ARG A 21 8.55 1.04 7.28
CA ARG A 21 8.26 1.22 5.86
C ARG A 21 8.67 -0.04 5.10
N GLN A 22 7.69 -0.81 4.65
CA GLN A 22 7.93 -1.99 3.82
C GLN A 22 8.04 -1.63 2.34
N GLY A 23 8.61 -2.52 1.53
CA GLY A 23 8.49 -2.46 0.08
C GLY A 23 7.06 -2.71 -0.38
N CYS A 24 6.80 -2.47 -1.66
CA CYS A 24 5.47 -2.68 -2.22
C CYS A 24 5.05 -4.14 -2.06
N GLU A 25 3.92 -4.42 -1.43
CA GLU A 25 3.45 -5.81 -1.22
C GLU A 25 3.23 -6.60 -2.53
N VAL A 26 3.06 -5.90 -3.66
CA VAL A 26 2.80 -6.52 -4.97
C VAL A 26 4.08 -6.78 -5.77
N CYS A 27 5.05 -5.86 -5.73
CA CYS A 27 6.23 -5.93 -6.59
C CYS A 27 7.58 -5.70 -5.88
N GLY A 28 7.57 -5.47 -4.57
CA GLY A 28 8.78 -5.24 -3.78
C GLY A 28 9.47 -3.90 -4.03
N ALA A 29 8.87 -2.97 -4.78
CA ALA A 29 9.47 -1.65 -5.02
C ALA A 29 9.70 -0.91 -3.70
N THR A 30 10.86 -0.26 -3.55
CA THR A 30 11.22 0.49 -2.33
C THR A 30 10.56 1.87 -2.26
N ARG A 31 10.13 2.42 -3.40
CA ARG A 31 9.35 3.65 -3.47
C ARG A 31 7.87 3.33 -3.32
N VAL A 32 7.39 3.44 -2.09
CA VAL A 32 6.01 3.17 -1.69
C VAL A 32 5.36 4.38 -1.04
N ASP A 33 4.04 4.41 -1.14
CA ASP A 33 3.15 5.29 -0.40
C ASP A 33 2.34 4.44 0.58
N ALA A 34 1.93 5.06 1.70
CA ALA A 34 1.03 4.45 2.68
C ALA A 34 -0.41 4.57 2.17
N HIS A 35 -1.02 3.45 1.83
CA HIS A 35 -2.43 3.36 1.53
C HIS A 35 -3.23 3.10 2.81
N HIS A 36 -4.31 3.83 2.98
CA HIS A 36 -5.21 3.72 4.14
C HIS A 36 -6.54 3.14 3.67
N ASP A 37 -6.79 1.85 3.90
CA ASP A 37 -8.08 1.21 3.60
C ASP A 37 -9.16 1.69 4.58
N ARG A 38 -8.77 1.94 5.85
CA ARG A 38 -9.64 2.51 6.89
C ARG A 38 -8.98 3.69 7.58
N TYR A 39 -9.58 4.87 7.46
CA TYR A 39 -9.09 6.11 8.09
C TYR A 39 -9.23 6.11 9.62
N ASP A 40 -9.96 5.15 10.18
CA ASP A 40 -10.14 4.96 11.62
C ASP A 40 -8.95 4.20 12.26
N GLU A 41 -8.12 3.55 11.44
CA GLU A 41 -6.92 2.81 11.87
C GLU A 41 -5.66 3.39 11.20
N PRO A 42 -5.16 4.55 11.67
CA PRO A 42 -4.12 5.29 10.97
C PRO A 42 -2.76 4.57 10.90
N LEU A 43 -2.55 3.55 11.74
CA LEU A 43 -1.33 2.74 11.74
C LEU A 43 -1.44 1.48 10.86
N ASN A 44 -2.67 1.10 10.49
CA ASN A 44 -2.91 -0.04 9.63
C ASN A 44 -2.90 0.43 8.17
N VAL A 45 -1.69 0.47 7.60
CA VAL A 45 -1.45 0.96 6.25
C VAL A 45 -0.80 -0.09 5.39
N ARG A 46 -1.18 -0.10 4.13
CA ARG A 46 -0.58 -0.94 3.10
C ARG A 46 0.50 -0.19 2.36
N TRP A 47 1.63 -0.84 2.14
CA TRP A 47 2.75 -0.26 1.41
C TRP A 47 2.64 -0.59 -0.06
N LEU A 48 2.30 0.41 -0.87
CA LEU A 48 2.08 0.23 -2.30
C LEU A 48 2.88 1.26 -3.09
N CYS A 49 3.52 0.82 -4.16
CA CYS A 49 4.11 1.78 -5.09
C CYS A 49 3.00 2.58 -5.78
N ARG A 50 3.29 3.80 -6.23
CA ARG A 50 2.32 4.69 -6.87
C ARG A 50 1.44 4.02 -7.93
N ARG A 51 2.00 3.11 -8.74
CA ARG A 51 1.24 2.34 -9.74
C ARG A 51 0.16 1.45 -9.11
N HIS A 52 0.54 0.61 -8.14
CA HIS A 52 -0.41 -0.27 -7.46
C HIS A 52 -1.35 0.50 -6.54
N HIS A 53 -0.89 1.60 -5.96
CA HIS A 53 -1.73 2.48 -5.16
C HIS A 53 -2.88 3.07 -5.99
N ILE A 54 -2.57 3.60 -7.18
CA ILE A 54 -3.59 4.10 -8.12
C ILE A 54 -4.49 2.95 -8.58
N GLN A 55 -3.91 1.81 -8.96
CA GLN A 55 -4.68 0.64 -9.38
C GLN A 55 -5.70 0.20 -8.31
N LEU A 56 -5.32 0.19 -7.04
CA LEU A 56 -6.23 -0.12 -5.95
C LEU A 56 -7.41 0.87 -5.86
N HIS A 57 -7.14 2.18 -5.99
CA HIS A 57 -8.20 3.21 -6.01
C HIS A 57 -9.14 3.10 -7.22
N PHE A 58 -8.62 2.71 -8.38
CA PHE A 58 -9.41 2.65 -9.62
C PHE A 58 -10.27 1.40 -9.73
N TYR A 59 -9.79 0.26 -9.22
CA TYR A 59 -10.48 -1.02 -9.38
C TYR A 59 -11.13 -1.55 -8.08
N GLY A 60 -10.91 -0.90 -6.94
CA GLY A 60 -11.44 -1.31 -5.64
C GLY A 60 -10.68 -2.46 -4.98
N GLU A 61 -11.05 -2.79 -3.75
CA GLU A 61 -10.43 -3.80 -2.87
C GLU A 61 -10.48 -5.24 -3.43
N ASP A 62 -11.24 -5.46 -4.50
CA ASP A 62 -11.51 -6.76 -5.16
C ASP A 62 -10.47 -7.18 -6.21
N MET A 63 -9.27 -6.59 -6.20
CA MET A 63 -8.30 -6.75 -7.29
C MET A 63 -7.02 -7.53 -6.96
N PHE A 64 -7.04 -8.29 -5.87
CA PHE A 64 -6.04 -9.34 -5.67
C PHE A 64 -6.66 -10.72 -5.90
N PRO A 65 -7.00 -11.12 -7.14
CA PRO A 65 -7.07 -12.55 -7.43
C PRO A 65 -5.68 -13.10 -7.11
N LEU A 66 -5.59 -13.90 -6.05
CA LEU A 66 -4.42 -14.71 -5.74
C LEU A 66 -4.11 -15.56 -6.98
N GLN A 67 -3.12 -15.12 -7.77
CA GLN A 67 -2.43 -15.84 -8.85
C GLN A 67 -3.31 -16.14 -10.09
N SER A 68 -2.90 -15.84 -11.32
CA SER A 68 -1.81 -16.55 -12.00
C SER A 68 -1.42 -15.80 -13.29
N ARG A 69 -0.15 -15.47 -13.49
CA ARG A 69 0.37 -15.21 -14.84
C ARG A 69 0.81 -16.57 -15.41
N PRO A 70 0.20 -17.11 -16.48
CA PRO A 70 0.91 -18.09 -17.28
C PRO A 70 2.11 -17.39 -17.96
N PRO A 71 3.23 -18.11 -18.20
CA PRO A 71 4.40 -17.54 -18.85
C PRO A 71 4.04 -17.02 -20.26
N LYS A 72 4.71 -15.93 -20.66
CA LYS A 72 4.59 -15.39 -22.02
C LYS A 72 5.13 -16.41 -23.00
N GLU A 73 4.28 -16.88 -23.90
CA GLU A 73 4.65 -17.66 -25.08
C GLU A 73 5.23 -16.66 -26.10
N THR A 74 6.50 -16.85 -26.45
CA THR A 74 7.13 -16.18 -27.59
C THR A 74 7.12 -17.15 -28.76
N GLU A 75 6.39 -16.81 -29.81
CA GLU A 75 6.58 -17.34 -31.17
C GLU A 75 6.18 -16.27 -32.20
#